data_AF-A0A8J3I102-F1
#
_entry.id   AF-A0A8J3I102-F1
#
_cell.length_a   1.000
_cell.length_b   1.000
_cell.length_c   1.000
_cell.angle_alpha   90.00
_cell.angle_beta   90.00
_cell.angle_gamma   90.00
#
_symmetry.space_group_name_H-M   'P 1'
#
loop_
_entity.id
_entity.type
_entity.pdbx_description
1 polymer ?
#
loop_
_entity_poly.entity_id
_entity_poly.type
_entity_poly.pdbx_seq_one_letter_code
_entity_poly.pdbx_strand_id
1 'polypeptide(L)' 'MSWKTLNSILGLAAVDKQFWRELRENPLVSTQKRGFELTEEEKAVFSTISAETLSEFSQCLLDAFSDSDDVEPS' A
#
# COMPACT_ATOMS: atom_id res chain seq x y z
N MET A 1 6.61 3.75 -6.05
CA MET A 1 5.86 4.71 -5.21
C MET A 1 6.84 5.56 -4.42
N SER A 2 6.52 6.82 -4.09
CA SER A 2 7.35 7.52 -3.10
C SER A 2 7.12 6.93 -1.71
N TRP A 3 8.18 6.87 -0.90
CA TRP A 3 8.08 6.37 0.47
C TRP A 3 7.13 7.20 1.35
N LYS A 4 6.92 8.46 0.98
CA LYS A 4 5.95 9.38 1.59
C LYS A 4 4.50 8.97 1.32
N THR A 5 4.19 8.50 0.11
CA THR A 5 2.82 8.10 -0.25
C THR A 5 2.42 6.84 0.52
N LEU A 6 3.32 5.85 0.60
CA LEU A 6 3.07 4.61 1.32
C LEU A 6 2.88 4.85 2.82
N ASN A 7 3.76 5.65 3.44
CA ASN A 7 3.60 6.07 4.82
C ASN A 7 2.29 6.85 5.06
N SER A 8 1.85 7.65 4.09
CA SER A 8 0.57 8.37 4.20
C SER A 8 -0.63 7.42 4.20
N ILE A 9 -0.61 6.37 3.36
CA ILE A 9 -1.64 5.34 3.32
C ILE A 9 -1.66 4.57 4.64
N LEU A 10 -0.50 4.08 5.11
CA LEU A 10 -0.40 3.32 6.36
C LEU A 10 -0.78 4.16 7.57
N GLY A 11 -0.28 5.40 7.64
CA GLY A 11 -0.61 6.33 8.71
C GLY A 11 -2.11 6.63 8.76
N LEU A 12 -2.75 6.83 7.60
CA LEU A 12 -4.19 7.02 7.53
C LEU A 12 -4.95 5.77 7.99
N ALA A 13 -4.54 4.57 7.56
CA ALA A 13 -5.17 3.31 7.96
C ALA A 13 -5.03 3.02 9.46
N ALA A 14 -3.95 3.49 10.09
CA ALA A 14 -3.74 3.34 11.53
C ALA A 14 -4.73 4.16 12.38
N VAL A 15 -5.16 5.33 11.90
CA VAL A 15 -6.03 6.25 12.66
C VAL A 15 -7.48 6.24 12.18
N ASP A 16 -7.74 5.86 10.92
CA ASP A 16 -9.06 5.76 10.32
C ASP A 16 -9.46 4.30 10.12
N LYS A 17 -10.21 3.77 11.10
CA LYS A 17 -10.69 2.37 11.09
C LYS A 17 -11.64 2.08 9.93
N GLN A 18 -12.36 3.09 9.43
CA GLN A 18 -13.21 2.90 8.27
C GLN A 18 -12.35 2.74 7.02
N PHE A 19 -11.35 3.60 6.86
CA PHE A 19 -10.39 3.45 5.77
C PHE A 19 -9.69 2.10 5.81
N TRP A 20 -9.23 1.63 6.97
CA TRP A 20 -8.63 0.30 7.07
C TRP A 20 -9.57 -0.82 6.61
N ARG A 21 -10.85 -0.78 7.01
CA ARG A 21 -11.83 -1.79 6.55
C ARG A 21 -12.00 -1.77 5.04
N GLU A 22 -12.15 -0.58 4.45
CA GLU A 22 -12.28 -0.41 3.01
C GLU A 22 -10.99 -0.84 2.28
N LEU A 23 -9.83 -0.50 2.83
CA LEU A 23 -8.52 -0.86 2.29
C LEU A 23 -8.31 -2.36 2.28
N ARG A 24 -8.75 -3.06 3.34
CA ARG A 24 -8.68 -4.53 3.43
C ARG A 24 -9.60 -5.23 2.42
N GLU A 25 -10.79 -4.68 2.18
CA GLU A 25 -11.75 -5.28 1.25
C GLU A 25 -11.40 -5.01 -0.22
N ASN A 26 -10.89 -3.80 -0.51
CA ASN A 26 -10.50 -3.43 -1.86
C ASN A 26 -9.38 -2.36 -1.84
N PRO A 27 -8.10 -2.77 -1.77
CA PRO A 27 -6.97 -1.86 -1.57
C PRO A 27 -6.87 -0.80 -2.68
N LEU A 28 -7.12 -1.22 -3.91
CA LEU A 28 -7.08 -0.41 -5.12
C LEU A 28 -8.15 0.70 -5.13
N VAL A 29 -9.41 0.32 -4.92
CA VAL A 29 -10.52 1.27 -4.95
C VAL A 29 -10.43 2.25 -3.78
N SER A 30 -10.02 1.76 -2.61
CA SER A 30 -9.96 2.56 -1.39
C SER A 30 -8.85 3.61 -1.43
N THR A 31 -7.68 3.26 -1.98
CA THR A 31 -6.60 4.23 -2.19
C THR A 31 -7.00 5.30 -3.22
N GLN A 32 -7.59 4.91 -4.34
CA GLN A 32 -8.08 5.85 -5.37
C GLN A 32 -9.14 6.81 -4.84
N LYS A 33 -10.11 6.32 -4.05
CA LYS A 33 -11.15 7.15 -3.42
C LYS A 33 -10.59 8.23 -2.49
N ARG A 34 -9.42 7.97 -1.88
CA ARG A 34 -8.70 8.92 -1.03
C ARG A 34 -7.76 9.84 -1.81
N GLY A 35 -7.72 9.73 -3.14
CA GLY A 35 -6.89 10.57 -4.01
C GLY A 35 -5.44 10.10 -4.13
N PHE A 36 -5.12 8.87 -3.70
CA PHE A 36 -3.80 8.30 -3.95
C PHE A 36 -3.72 7.80 -5.39
N GLU A 37 -2.77 8.35 -6.15
CA GLU A 37 -2.46 7.88 -7.49
C GLU A 37 -1.42 6.76 -7.40
N LEU A 38 -1.82 5.57 -7.83
CA LEU A 38 -0.95 4.40 -7.93
C LEU A 38 -0.52 4.21 -9.39
N THR A 39 0.75 3.86 -9.62
CA THR A 39 1.23 3.38 -10.94
C THR A 39 0.66 2.00 -11.26
N GLU A 40 0.72 1.56 -12.52
CA GLU A 40 0.22 0.21 -12.89
C GLU A 40 0.93 -0.92 -12.14
N GLU A 41 2.24 -0.78 -11.88
CA GLU A 41 3.02 -1.72 -11.07
C GLU A 41 2.53 -1.76 -9.62
N GLU A 42 2.30 -0.59 -9.03
CA GLU A 42 1.76 -0.49 -7.67
C GLU A 42 0.35 -1.04 -7.58
N LYS A 43 -0.49 -0.80 -8.59
CA LYS A 43 -1.84 -1.37 -8.67
C LYS A 43 -1.78 -2.90 -8.68
N ALA A 44 -0.84 -3.49 -9.41
CA ALA A 44 -0.64 -4.93 -9.43
C ALA A 44 -0.28 -5.45 -8.03
N VAL A 45 0.67 -4.81 -7.33
CA VAL A 45 1.03 -5.16 -5.95
C VAL A 45 -0.17 -5.00 -5.01
N PHE A 46 -0.86 -3.88 -5.03
CA PHE A 46 -2.02 -3.65 -4.16
C PHE A 46 -3.17 -4.63 -4.43
N SER A 47 -3.30 -5.14 -5.66
CA SER A 47 -4.33 -6.13 -6.00
C SER A 47 -4.04 -7.54 -5.48
N THR A 48 -2.78 -7.85 -5.17
CA THR A 48 -2.36 -9.18 -4.70
C THR A 48 -2.29 -9.28 -3.17
N ILE A 49 -2.30 -8.13 -2.47
CA ILE A 49 -2.21 -8.11 -1.01
C ILE A 49 -3.54 -8.54 -0.39
N SER A 50 -3.49 -9.63 0.36
CA SER A 50 -4.54 -10.09 1.25
C SER A 50 -3.98 -10.12 2.67
N ALA A 51 -4.50 -9.25 3.55
CA ALA A 51 -4.04 -9.13 4.92
C ALA A 51 -5.24 -9.01 5.88
N GLU A 52 -5.18 -9.66 7.03
CA GLU A 52 -6.23 -9.55 8.05
C GLU A 52 -5.97 -8.37 9.00
N THR A 53 -4.69 -8.04 9.19
CA THR A 53 -4.22 -6.97 10.07
C THR A 53 -3.42 -5.89 9.33
N LEU A 54 -3.39 -4.69 9.91
CA LEU A 54 -2.61 -3.58 9.35
C LEU A 54 -1.11 -3.89 9.33
N SER A 55 -0.61 -4.63 10.32
CA SER A 55 0.79 -5.04 10.39
C SER A 55 1.16 -5.95 9.24
N GLU A 56 0.33 -6.96 8.93
CA GLU A 56 0.53 -7.84 7.77
C GLU A 56 0.51 -7.05 6.47
N PHE A 57 -0.47 -6.17 6.31
CA PHE A 57 -0.59 -5.33 5.11
C PHE A 57 0.66 -4.45 4.92
N SER A 58 1.14 -3.85 6.01
CA SER A 58 2.35 -3.02 6.00
C SER A 58 3.58 -3.84 5.60
N GLN A 59 3.70 -5.06 6.13
CA GLN A 59 4.80 -5.95 5.79
C GLN A 59 4.75 -6.37 4.31
N CYS A 60 3.58 -6.75 3.78
CA CYS A 60 3.45 -7.11 2.37
C CYS A 60 3.82 -5.95 1.44
N LEU A 61 3.44 -4.72 1.79
CA LEU A 61 3.84 -3.53 1.04
C LEU A 61 5.35 -3.29 1.14
N LEU A 62 5.92 -3.39 2.35
CA LEU A 62 7.36 -3.26 2.56
C LEU A 62 8.13 -4.27 1.73
N ASP A 63 7.75 -5.55 1.77
CA ASP A 63 8.43 -6.62 1.03
C ASP A 63 8.33 -6.38 -0.49
N ALA A 64 7.15 -5.99 -0.98
CA ALA A 64 6.93 -5.76 -2.41
C ALA A 64 7.67 -4.53 -2.95
N PHE A 65 7.88 -3.50 -2.13
CA PHE A 65 8.54 -2.27 -2.56
C PHE A 65 10.01 -2.17 -2.13
N SER A 66 10.47 -2.99 -1.17
CA SER A 66 11.89 -3.08 -0.78
C SER A 66 12.74 -3.75 -1.85
N ASP A 67 12.19 -4.68 -2.62
CA ASP A 67 12.89 -5.33 -3.74
C ASP A 67 13.08 -4.40 -4.96
N SER A 68 12.45 -3.22 -4.95
CA SER A 68 12.52 -2.25 -6.04
C SER A 68 13.59 -1.16 -5.84
N ASP A 69 14.23 -1.09 -4.67
CA ASP A 69 15.29 -0.13 -4.36
C ASP A 69 16.72 -0.69 -4.59
N ASP A 70 16.88 -1.97 -4.98
CA ASP A 70 18.17 -2.67 -5.09
C ASP A 70 18.69 -2.81 -6.54
N VAL A 71 18.61 -1.74 -7.34
CA VAL A 71 19.38 -1.65 -8.59
C VAL A 71 20.13 -0.32 -8.65
N GLU A 72 21.19 -0.19 -7.85
CA GLU A 72 22.33 0.65 -8.21
C GLU A 72 23.17 -0.11 -9.27
N PRO A 73 23.26 0.36 -10.53
CA PRO A 73 24.19 -0.21 -11.48
C PRO A 73 25.61 0.24 -11.11
N SER A 74 26.43 -0.71 -10.65
CA SER A 74 27.90 -0.55 -10.60
C SER A 74 28.54 -0.96 -11.93
#